data_AF-A0A0Q1ASK4-F1
#
_entry.id   AF-A0A0Q1ASK4-F1
#
_cell.length_a   1.000
_cell.length_b   1.000
_cell.length_c   1.000
_cell.angle_alpha   90.00
_cell.angle_beta   90.00
_cell.angle_gamma   90.00
#
_symmetry.space_group_name_H-M   'P 1'
#
loop_
_entity.id
_entity.type
_entity.pdbx_description
1 polymer ?
#
loop_
_entity_poly.entity_id
_entity_poly.type
_entity_poly.pdbx_seq_one_letter_code
_entity_poly.pdbx_strand_id
1 'polypeptide(L)'
;MRFDPARIREAAGEDFNAAWQLGREYIDVPSLNRRYPRRICSYGTPHPIFDVIERLREAYLRLGFDEAMNPLIVEDQEVKKQFGSEALAVLDRCFYLAGLPRPDVGISDERVGEMKALLGRNLTAEDVDSVRKILHGYKKGTVEGDDLVHEISAALGASDALVSTLIEEVFPEFEALMPVATTKTLRSHMTSGWFISLGSLAERASLPVKLFSVDRCFRREQSEDAARLMTYHSASCVIMDEELSVEDGKMVADGLLSQFGFEKFRFLPDDKRSKYYVPDTQIEVYAYHPGLVGSSTKYSTGWVEVATFGIYSPTALSMYDVSYPVMNLGLGVERLAMILYGAADLRALAYPQFVQDPDLSARDMAMMIKVEREPETQAGIEVARAIVKTCEEHGDAPSPCEFEAWRGELSGRKVVVRVVEPEENTKLCGPAAMNEVIVYKENILGIPKTSKWEEAFENGVTTGMRFIDSFAELA
;
A
#
# COMPACT_ATOMS: atom_id res chain seq x y z
N MET A 1 -37.68 -11.67 1.29
CA MET A 1 -38.61 -11.97 2.42
C MET A 1 -38.46 -13.42 2.94
N ARG A 2 -38.80 -13.73 4.20
CA ARG A 2 -38.92 -15.12 4.70
C ARG A 2 -40.23 -15.74 4.19
N PHE A 3 -40.18 -16.94 3.61
CA PHE A 3 -41.37 -17.67 3.15
C PHE A 3 -41.66 -18.92 4.00
N ASP A 4 -42.87 -19.46 3.88
CA ASP A 4 -43.30 -20.70 4.55
C ASP A 4 -43.12 -21.92 3.62
N PRO A 5 -42.15 -22.82 3.91
CA PRO A 5 -41.92 -23.99 3.08
C PRO A 5 -43.10 -24.97 3.02
N ALA A 6 -43.96 -25.01 4.04
CA ALA A 6 -45.11 -25.93 4.05
C ALA A 6 -46.16 -25.51 3.00
N ARG A 7 -46.49 -24.21 2.96
CA ARG A 7 -47.43 -23.64 1.97
C ARG A 7 -46.92 -23.77 0.53
N ILE A 8 -45.62 -23.54 0.31
CA ILE A 8 -45.04 -23.70 -1.03
C ILE A 8 -45.10 -25.16 -1.49
N ARG A 9 -44.84 -26.13 -0.60
CA ARG A 9 -44.95 -27.56 -0.94
C ARG A 9 -46.38 -27.98 -1.27
N GLU A 10 -47.36 -27.45 -0.56
CA GLU A 10 -48.78 -27.69 -0.83
C GLU A 10 -49.17 -27.12 -2.19
N ALA A 11 -48.90 -25.83 -2.45
CA ALA A 11 -49.18 -25.19 -3.73
C ALA A 11 -48.48 -25.86 -4.91
N ALA A 12 -47.23 -26.31 -4.73
CA ALA A 12 -46.49 -27.02 -5.76
C ALA A 12 -47.03 -28.45 -6.02
N GLY A 13 -47.69 -29.06 -5.04
CA GLY A 13 -48.39 -30.33 -5.19
C GLY A 13 -49.68 -30.21 -6.03
N GLU A 14 -50.32 -29.04 -6.03
CA GLU A 14 -51.49 -28.73 -6.86
C GLU A 14 -51.09 -28.31 -8.27
N ASP A 15 -50.21 -27.31 -8.39
CA ASP A 15 -49.65 -26.84 -9.66
C ASP A 15 -48.22 -26.33 -9.46
N PHE A 16 -47.26 -27.18 -9.82
CA PHE A 16 -45.84 -26.86 -9.72
C PHE A 16 -45.47 -25.60 -10.51
N ASN A 17 -46.01 -25.40 -11.71
CA ASN A 17 -45.63 -24.29 -12.57
C ASN A 17 -46.17 -22.96 -12.02
N ALA A 18 -47.40 -22.95 -11.54
CA ALA A 18 -47.98 -21.77 -10.88
C ALA A 18 -47.21 -21.42 -9.60
N ALA A 19 -46.95 -22.41 -8.74
CA ALA A 19 -46.17 -22.23 -7.52
C ALA A 19 -44.73 -21.75 -7.80
N TRP A 20 -44.10 -22.26 -8.86
CA TRP A 20 -42.78 -21.83 -9.29
C TRP A 20 -42.77 -20.36 -9.76
N GLN A 21 -43.78 -19.91 -10.51
CA GLN A 21 -43.90 -18.50 -10.94
C GLN A 21 -44.10 -17.55 -9.76
N LEU A 22 -44.90 -17.94 -8.76
CA LEU A 22 -45.08 -17.18 -7.51
C LEU A 22 -43.78 -17.06 -6.70
N GLY A 23 -42.79 -17.90 -6.98
CA GLY A 23 -41.44 -17.80 -6.42
C GLY A 23 -40.80 -16.41 -6.55
N ARG A 24 -41.16 -15.64 -7.59
CA ARG A 24 -40.66 -14.28 -7.82
C ARG A 24 -41.04 -13.29 -6.72
N GLU A 25 -42.16 -13.52 -6.04
CA GLU A 25 -42.66 -12.63 -4.98
C GLU A 25 -41.82 -12.70 -3.69
N TYR A 26 -41.07 -13.79 -3.50
CA TYR A 26 -40.23 -13.96 -2.31
C TYR A 26 -38.83 -13.35 -2.43
N ILE A 27 -38.45 -12.97 -3.65
CA ILE A 27 -37.14 -12.38 -3.95
C ILE A 27 -37.24 -10.86 -3.91
N ASP A 28 -36.47 -10.26 -3.02
CA ASP A 28 -36.39 -8.80 -2.94
C ASP A 28 -35.65 -8.29 -4.17
N VAL A 29 -36.25 -7.32 -4.86
CA VAL A 29 -35.61 -6.61 -5.96
C VAL A 29 -35.01 -5.31 -5.38
N PRO A 30 -33.67 -5.19 -5.32
CA PRO A 30 -33.02 -4.04 -4.68
C PRO A 30 -33.27 -2.72 -5.45
N SER A 31 -33.17 -1.59 -4.75
CA SER A 31 -33.11 -0.25 -5.36
C SER A 31 -31.92 -0.13 -6.31
N LEU A 32 -31.94 0.86 -7.21
CA LEU A 32 -30.89 1.03 -8.22
C LEU A 32 -29.48 1.11 -7.61
N ASN A 33 -29.32 1.80 -6.48
CA ASN A 33 -28.02 1.94 -5.82
C ASN A 33 -27.50 0.65 -5.18
N ARG A 34 -28.38 -0.33 -4.93
CA ARG A 34 -28.04 -1.64 -4.34
C ARG A 34 -27.88 -2.75 -5.38
N ARG A 35 -27.99 -2.41 -6.67
CA ARG A 35 -27.74 -3.33 -7.80
C ARG A 35 -26.27 -3.32 -8.21
N TYR A 36 -25.83 -4.39 -8.84
CA TYR A 36 -24.56 -4.42 -9.56
C TYR A 36 -24.57 -3.39 -10.70
N PRO A 37 -23.47 -2.67 -10.99
CA PRO A 37 -22.12 -2.82 -10.43
C PRO A 37 -21.87 -2.13 -9.08
N ARG A 38 -22.76 -1.26 -8.59
CA ARG A 38 -22.55 -0.49 -7.33
C ARG A 38 -22.45 -1.36 -6.08
N ARG A 39 -23.04 -2.55 -6.09
CA ARG A 39 -22.94 -3.54 -5.01
C ARG A 39 -21.93 -4.63 -5.37
N ILE A 40 -20.76 -4.59 -4.74
CA ILE A 40 -19.70 -5.59 -4.89
C ILE A 40 -19.16 -6.02 -3.52
N CYS A 41 -18.49 -7.17 -3.49
CA CYS A 41 -17.65 -7.55 -2.37
C CYS A 41 -16.33 -6.78 -2.46
N SER A 42 -15.99 -6.02 -1.42
CA SER A 42 -14.66 -5.42 -1.28
C SER A 42 -13.64 -6.46 -0.81
N TYR A 43 -12.42 -6.40 -1.34
CA TYR A 43 -11.28 -7.18 -0.88
C TYR A 43 -10.07 -6.27 -0.67
N GLY A 44 -9.16 -6.68 0.21
CA GLY A 44 -7.88 -6.00 0.38
C GLY A 44 -6.96 -6.30 -0.80
N THR A 45 -6.21 -5.30 -1.25
CA THR A 45 -5.19 -5.45 -2.29
C THR A 45 -3.80 -5.38 -1.65
N PRO A 46 -2.87 -6.29 -2.02
CA PRO A 46 -1.50 -6.19 -1.53
C PRO A 46 -0.79 -5.01 -2.19
N HIS A 47 0.14 -4.40 -1.46
CA HIS A 47 1.03 -3.39 -2.03
C HIS A 47 2.05 -4.07 -2.97
N PRO A 48 2.32 -3.52 -4.17
CA PRO A 48 3.20 -4.16 -5.16
C PRO A 48 4.58 -4.56 -4.62
N ILE A 49 5.24 -3.68 -3.84
CA ILE A 49 6.55 -4.00 -3.24
C ILE A 49 6.45 -5.17 -2.25
N PHE A 50 5.43 -5.20 -1.37
CA PHE A 50 5.31 -6.27 -0.38
C PHE A 50 4.89 -7.60 -1.00
N ASP A 51 4.07 -7.58 -2.06
CA ASP A 51 3.80 -8.78 -2.88
C ASP A 51 5.09 -9.35 -3.48
N VAL A 52 5.95 -8.50 -4.04
CA VAL A 52 7.23 -8.94 -4.61
C VAL A 52 8.20 -9.44 -3.54
N ILE A 53 8.24 -8.81 -2.36
CA ILE A 53 9.03 -9.31 -1.22
C ILE A 53 8.58 -10.72 -0.85
N GLU A 54 7.29 -10.96 -0.70
CA GLU A 54 6.77 -12.28 -0.32
C GLU A 54 7.13 -13.32 -1.38
N ARG A 55 6.93 -13.00 -2.66
CA ARG A 55 7.31 -13.89 -3.77
C ARG A 55 8.81 -14.16 -3.83
N LEU A 56 9.67 -13.17 -3.49
CA LEU A 56 11.12 -13.35 -3.42
C LEU A 56 11.51 -14.27 -2.26
N ARG A 57 10.85 -14.14 -1.10
CA ARG A 57 11.05 -15.05 0.04
C ARG A 57 10.72 -16.48 -0.36
N GLU A 58 9.55 -16.70 -0.97
CA GLU A 58 9.18 -18.02 -1.50
C GLU A 58 10.18 -18.55 -2.52
N ALA A 59 10.65 -17.70 -3.44
CA ALA A 59 11.58 -18.09 -4.50
C ALA A 59 12.93 -18.55 -3.94
N TYR A 60 13.47 -17.86 -2.92
CA TYR A 60 14.70 -18.28 -2.24
C TYR A 60 14.51 -19.57 -1.43
N LEU A 61 13.40 -19.71 -0.70
CA LEU A 61 13.08 -20.93 0.04
C LEU A 61 13.01 -22.15 -0.89
N ARG A 62 12.40 -22.01 -2.07
CA ARG A 62 12.34 -23.08 -3.10
C ARG A 62 13.71 -23.45 -3.66
N LEU A 63 14.69 -22.54 -3.61
CA LEU A 63 16.08 -22.80 -4.01
C LEU A 63 16.93 -23.42 -2.88
N GLY A 64 16.33 -23.67 -1.71
CA GLY A 64 17.00 -24.28 -0.57
C GLY A 64 17.91 -23.33 0.21
N PHE A 65 17.60 -22.02 0.21
CA PHE A 65 18.23 -21.06 1.11
C PHE A 65 17.41 -20.94 2.40
N ASP A 66 18.10 -20.81 3.53
CA ASP A 66 17.48 -20.51 4.82
C ASP A 66 17.34 -19.00 5.02
N GLU A 67 16.20 -18.56 5.56
CA GLU A 67 15.93 -17.15 5.82
C GLU A 67 16.70 -16.65 7.04
N ALA A 68 17.36 -15.50 6.92
CA ALA A 68 18.16 -14.88 7.96
C ALA A 68 17.82 -13.40 8.13
N MET A 69 18.04 -12.88 9.35
CA MET A 69 17.96 -11.45 9.66
C MET A 69 19.35 -10.91 9.96
N ASN A 70 19.81 -9.98 9.13
CA ASN A 70 21.13 -9.37 9.28
C ASN A 70 21.07 -8.08 10.11
N PRO A 71 22.14 -7.69 10.83
CA PRO A 71 22.24 -6.38 11.47
C PRO A 71 21.97 -5.26 10.47
N LEU A 72 21.07 -4.35 10.83
CA LEU A 72 20.68 -3.19 10.00
C LEU A 72 21.46 -1.95 10.40
N ILE A 73 21.61 -1.72 11.70
CA ILE A 73 22.48 -0.68 12.27
C ILE A 73 23.85 -1.30 12.52
N VAL A 74 24.89 -0.72 11.94
CA VAL A 74 26.28 -1.20 12.05
C VAL A 74 27.22 -0.04 12.37
N GLU A 75 28.29 -0.30 13.11
CA GLU A 75 29.35 0.68 13.32
C GLU A 75 30.07 1.00 12.00
N ASP A 76 30.50 2.25 11.80
CA ASP A 76 31.21 2.65 10.58
C ASP A 76 32.54 1.88 10.38
N GLN A 77 33.07 1.32 11.48
CA GLN A 77 34.25 0.48 11.48
C GLN A 77 34.02 -0.83 10.70
N GLU A 78 32.79 -1.34 10.65
CA GLU A 78 32.45 -2.52 9.86
C GLU A 78 32.59 -2.24 8.36
N VAL A 79 32.18 -1.06 7.91
CA VAL A 79 32.42 -0.61 6.52
C VAL A 79 33.92 -0.48 6.24
N LYS A 80 34.70 0.05 7.20
CA LYS A 80 36.16 0.16 7.08
C LYS A 80 36.85 -1.21 6.97
N LYS A 81 36.41 -2.22 7.73
CA LYS A 81 36.92 -3.60 7.62
C LYS A 81 36.65 -4.22 6.25
N GLN A 82 35.48 -3.95 5.68
CA GLN A 82 35.02 -4.55 4.42
C GLN A 82 35.64 -3.90 3.17
N PHE A 83 35.78 -2.58 3.18
CA PHE A 83 36.20 -1.80 1.99
C PHE A 83 37.63 -1.26 2.09
N GLY A 84 38.29 -1.36 3.25
CA GLY A 84 39.64 -0.83 3.45
C GLY A 84 39.70 0.68 3.20
N SER A 85 40.60 1.12 2.32
CA SER A 85 40.77 2.54 1.99
C SER A 85 39.59 3.15 1.20
N GLU A 86 38.79 2.33 0.51
CA GLU A 86 37.61 2.79 -0.24
C GLU A 86 36.42 3.13 0.69
N ALA A 87 36.49 2.71 1.96
CA ALA A 87 35.42 2.91 2.92
C ALA A 87 35.00 4.37 3.08
N LEU A 88 35.92 5.33 2.93
CA LEU A 88 35.61 6.76 3.03
C LEU A 88 34.61 7.22 1.96
N ALA A 89 34.75 6.72 0.72
CA ALA A 89 33.80 7.02 -0.36
C ALA A 89 32.45 6.33 -0.14
N VAL A 90 32.46 5.14 0.46
CA VAL A 90 31.24 4.39 0.77
C VAL A 90 30.48 4.99 1.95
N LEU A 91 31.19 5.47 2.97
CA LEU A 91 30.58 6.10 4.14
C LEU A 91 29.92 7.44 3.82
N ASP A 92 30.38 8.15 2.78
CA ASP A 92 29.73 9.38 2.31
C ASP A 92 28.27 9.13 1.86
N ARG A 93 27.98 7.95 1.29
CA ARG A 93 26.62 7.58 0.89
C ARG A 93 25.82 6.85 1.99
N CYS A 94 26.35 6.73 3.20
CA CYS A 94 25.65 6.13 4.34
C CYS A 94 25.00 7.21 5.22
N PHE A 95 23.90 6.85 5.88
CA PHE A 95 23.32 7.69 6.93
C PHE A 95 23.93 7.33 8.27
N TYR A 96 24.43 8.34 8.99
CA TYR A 96 24.84 8.22 10.39
C TYR A 96 23.66 8.48 11.32
N LEU A 97 23.58 7.71 12.40
CA LEU A 97 22.56 7.91 13.43
C LEU A 97 22.98 9.02 14.37
N ALA A 98 22.05 9.93 14.66
CA ALA A 98 22.21 10.98 15.63
C ALA A 98 21.07 10.91 16.66
N GLY A 99 21.36 11.30 17.89
CA GLY A 99 20.38 11.37 18.97
C GLY A 99 20.47 12.69 19.70
N LEU A 100 19.37 13.14 20.29
CA LEU A 100 19.38 14.31 21.17
C LEU A 100 20.06 13.91 22.50
N PRO A 101 21.02 14.70 23.00
CA PRO A 101 21.54 14.49 24.34
C PRO A 101 20.45 14.79 25.38
N ARG A 102 20.56 14.22 26.59
CA ARG A 102 19.69 14.63 27.69
C ARG A 102 20.14 16.02 28.20
N PRO A 103 19.22 16.98 28.39
CA PRO A 103 19.55 18.34 28.80
C PRO A 103 20.11 18.37 30.23
N ASP A 104 21.04 19.28 30.48
CA ASP A 104 21.55 19.55 31.83
C ASP A 104 20.80 20.75 32.43
N VAL A 105 19.71 20.46 33.14
CA VAL A 105 18.80 21.46 33.69
C VAL A 105 18.90 21.55 35.20
N GLY A 106 19.19 22.75 35.70
CA GLY A 106 19.10 23.11 37.11
C GLY A 106 17.76 23.78 37.43
N ILE A 107 17.34 23.74 38.70
CA ILE A 107 16.18 24.49 39.20
C ILE A 107 16.71 25.64 40.06
N SER A 108 16.78 26.85 39.48
CA SER A 108 17.11 28.10 40.17
C SER A 108 15.88 28.67 40.89
N ASP A 109 16.10 29.63 41.81
CA ASP A 109 14.99 30.29 42.52
C ASP A 109 14.05 31.06 41.58
N GLU A 110 14.57 31.56 40.46
CA GLU A 110 13.81 32.21 39.38
C GLU A 110 12.84 31.22 38.72
N ARG A 111 13.33 30.03 38.34
CA ARG A 111 12.51 28.95 37.77
C ARG A 111 11.43 28.46 38.73
N VAL A 112 11.74 28.39 40.02
CA VAL A 112 10.71 28.07 41.04
C VAL A 112 9.61 29.15 41.07
N GLY A 113 9.97 30.41 40.83
CA GLY A 113 9.03 31.52 40.68
C GLY A 113 8.11 31.35 39.47
N GLU A 114 8.68 31.03 38.31
CA GLU A 114 7.95 30.78 37.06
C GLU A 114 7.01 29.57 37.19
N MET A 115 7.50 28.46 37.76
CA MET A 115 6.68 27.27 38.02
C MET A 115 5.49 27.60 38.94
N LYS A 116 5.67 28.42 39.98
CA LYS A 116 4.56 28.85 40.86
C LYS A 116 3.53 29.68 40.11
N ALA A 117 3.97 30.58 39.24
CA ALA A 117 3.09 31.42 38.43
C ALA A 117 2.22 30.57 37.50
N LEU A 118 2.83 29.59 36.83
CA LEU A 118 2.14 28.68 35.91
C LEU A 118 1.20 27.70 36.61
N LEU A 119 1.63 27.15 37.75
CA LEU A 119 0.81 26.17 38.50
C LEU A 119 -0.32 26.82 39.31
N GLY A 120 -0.33 28.16 39.44
CA GLY A 120 -1.33 28.88 40.23
C GLY A 120 -1.33 28.53 41.72
N ARG A 121 -0.27 27.87 42.22
CA ARG A 121 -0.11 27.43 43.62
C ARG A 121 1.33 27.60 44.09
N ASN A 122 1.50 27.76 45.40
CA ASN A 122 2.83 27.71 46.00
C ASN A 122 3.40 26.28 45.97
N LEU A 123 4.66 26.16 45.57
CA LEU A 123 5.44 24.93 45.64
C LEU A 123 6.16 24.80 46.99
N THR A 124 6.06 23.63 47.61
CA THR A 124 6.82 23.27 48.81
C THR A 124 8.27 22.91 48.48
N ALA A 125 9.16 22.87 49.48
CA ALA A 125 10.54 22.41 49.28
C ALA A 125 10.60 20.94 48.82
N GLU A 126 9.61 20.13 49.20
CA GLU A 126 9.49 18.72 48.79
C GLU A 126 9.03 18.59 47.33
N ASP A 127 8.09 19.43 46.87
CA ASP A 127 7.71 19.51 45.45
C ASP A 127 8.95 19.82 44.57
N VAL A 128 9.73 20.85 44.92
CA VAL A 128 10.92 21.27 44.16
C VAL A 128 12.02 20.21 44.18
N ASP A 129 12.26 19.55 45.31
CA ASP A 129 13.23 18.47 45.40
C ASP A 129 12.82 17.24 44.58
N SER A 130 11.51 16.95 44.52
CA SER A 130 10.96 15.85 43.72
C SER A 130 11.17 16.09 42.23
N VAL A 131 10.83 17.29 41.73
CA VAL A 131 11.09 17.66 40.32
C VAL A 131 12.59 17.65 40.03
N ARG A 132 13.44 18.13 40.93
CA ARG A 132 14.90 18.07 40.77
C ARG A 132 15.41 16.64 40.65
N LYS A 133 14.91 15.72 41.47
CA LYS A 133 15.27 14.29 41.41
C LYS A 133 14.84 13.66 40.09
N ILE A 134 13.65 13.99 39.60
CA ILE A 134 13.14 13.50 38.31
C ILE A 134 14.02 14.01 37.16
N LEU A 135 14.32 15.31 37.10
CA LEU A 135 15.20 15.88 36.08
C LEU A 135 16.63 15.30 36.13
N HIS A 136 17.16 15.04 37.33
CA HIS A 136 18.44 14.36 37.49
C HIS A 136 18.38 12.88 37.06
N GLY A 137 17.27 12.20 37.33
CA GLY A 137 17.02 10.85 36.84
C GLY A 137 16.93 10.80 35.32
N TYR A 138 16.26 11.77 34.72
CA TYR A 138 16.17 11.95 33.27
C TYR A 138 17.54 12.14 32.62
N LYS A 139 18.39 12.99 33.20
CA LYS A 139 19.79 13.15 32.78
C LYS A 139 20.59 11.84 32.84
N LYS A 140 20.35 11.01 33.86
CA LYS A 140 21.00 9.71 34.02
C LYS A 140 20.38 8.60 33.18
N GLY A 141 19.26 8.85 32.51
CA GLY A 141 18.52 7.84 31.76
C GLY A 141 17.78 6.83 32.63
N THR A 142 17.52 7.13 33.91
CA THR A 142 16.65 6.31 34.76
C THR A 142 15.17 6.66 34.60
N VAL A 143 14.88 7.84 34.03
CA VAL A 143 13.54 8.29 33.65
C VAL A 143 13.52 8.36 32.12
N GLU A 144 12.52 7.75 31.50
CA GLU A 144 12.36 7.74 30.05
C GLU A 144 11.77 9.07 29.55
N GLY A 145 11.92 9.33 28.24
CA GLY A 145 11.35 10.54 27.60
C GLY A 145 9.84 10.62 27.76
N ASP A 146 9.16 9.50 27.53
CA ASP A 146 7.70 9.41 27.51
C ASP A 146 7.10 9.57 28.92
N ASP A 147 7.87 9.23 29.96
CA ASP A 147 7.42 9.28 31.35
C ASP A 147 7.71 10.63 32.04
N LEU A 148 8.57 11.47 31.46
CA LEU A 148 9.04 12.70 32.10
C LEU A 148 7.91 13.65 32.52
N VAL A 149 6.97 13.91 31.62
CA VAL A 149 5.81 14.78 31.89
C VAL A 149 4.93 14.17 32.98
N HIS A 150 4.68 12.87 32.89
CA HIS A 150 3.83 12.14 33.83
C HIS A 150 4.43 12.10 35.24
N GLU A 151 5.73 11.84 35.37
CA GLU A 151 6.41 11.82 36.67
C GLU A 151 6.41 13.19 37.34
N ILE A 152 6.66 14.27 36.58
CA ILE A 152 6.60 15.64 37.10
C ILE A 152 5.16 16.01 37.48
N SER A 153 4.18 15.60 36.68
CA SER A 153 2.74 15.79 36.95
C SER A 153 2.31 15.11 38.24
N ALA A 154 2.71 13.85 38.46
CA ALA A 154 2.45 13.11 39.69
C ALA A 154 3.14 13.76 40.90
N ALA A 155 4.39 14.19 40.76
CA ALA A 155 5.12 14.87 41.83
C ALA A 155 4.52 16.23 42.20
N LEU A 156 3.96 16.95 41.23
CA LEU A 156 3.38 18.27 41.42
C LEU A 156 1.86 18.26 41.60
N GLY A 157 1.20 17.10 41.59
CA GLY A 157 -0.27 17.01 41.65
C GLY A 157 -0.96 17.91 40.60
N ALA A 158 -0.34 18.05 39.43
CA ALA A 158 -0.80 18.91 38.34
C ALA A 158 -1.39 18.05 37.21
N SER A 159 -1.94 18.69 36.18
CA SER A 159 -2.29 17.98 34.94
C SER A 159 -1.10 17.93 33.99
N ASP A 160 -0.95 16.85 33.22
CA ASP A 160 0.11 16.68 32.23
C ASP A 160 0.19 17.85 31.25
N ALA A 161 -0.96 18.39 30.80
CA ALA A 161 -1.01 19.54 29.91
C ALA A 161 -0.32 20.79 30.49
N LEU A 162 -0.52 21.04 31.78
CA LEU A 162 0.08 22.17 32.50
C LEU A 162 1.59 21.96 32.71
N VAL A 163 2.01 20.71 32.92
CA VAL A 163 3.42 20.34 33.05
C VAL A 163 4.15 20.45 31.71
N SER A 164 3.50 20.12 30.60
CA SER A 164 4.08 20.34 29.26
C SER A 164 4.38 21.82 29.02
N THR A 165 3.43 22.71 29.32
CA THR A 165 3.66 24.17 29.25
C THR A 165 4.75 24.61 30.21
N LEU A 166 4.80 24.04 31.42
CA LEU A 166 5.88 24.30 32.37
C LEU A 166 7.25 23.91 31.80
N ILE A 167 7.37 22.76 31.13
CA ILE A 167 8.64 22.35 30.52
C ILE A 167 9.06 23.32 29.41
N GLU A 168 8.11 23.71 28.56
CA GLU A 168 8.35 24.65 27.47
C GLU A 168 8.80 26.03 27.97
N GLU A 169 8.10 26.61 28.95
CA GLU A 169 8.36 27.98 29.40
C GLU A 169 9.51 28.08 30.41
N VAL A 170 9.68 27.10 31.30
CA VAL A 170 10.66 27.15 32.41
C VAL A 170 12.02 26.53 32.02
N PHE A 171 12.02 25.57 31.09
CA PHE A 171 13.21 24.82 30.69
C PHE A 171 13.46 24.91 29.17
N PRO A 172 13.81 26.10 28.64
CA PRO A 172 14.08 26.30 27.21
C PRO A 172 15.25 25.46 26.68
N GLU A 173 16.08 24.89 27.56
CA GLU A 173 17.14 23.96 27.19
C GLU A 173 16.63 22.71 26.47
N PHE A 174 15.37 22.32 26.67
CA PHE A 174 14.76 21.20 25.95
C PHE A 174 14.56 21.52 24.46
N GLU A 175 14.20 22.75 24.13
CA GLU A 175 14.05 23.21 22.73
C GLU A 175 15.42 23.41 22.06
N ALA A 176 16.42 23.84 22.83
CA ALA A 176 17.76 24.12 22.32
C ALA A 176 18.60 22.87 21.99
N LEU A 177 18.08 21.66 22.23
CA LEU A 177 18.83 20.41 22.00
C LEU A 177 19.10 20.20 20.50
N MET A 178 20.37 19.97 20.19
CA MET A 178 20.82 19.62 18.84
C MET A 178 21.22 18.15 18.77
N PRO A 179 20.89 17.44 17.68
CA PRO A 179 21.26 16.04 17.52
C PRO A 179 22.77 15.88 17.39
N VAL A 180 23.34 14.97 18.18
CA VAL A 180 24.77 14.63 18.14
C VAL A 180 24.94 13.33 17.37
N ALA A 181 25.71 13.37 16.29
CA ALA A 181 26.01 12.20 15.48
C ALA A 181 26.85 11.17 16.24
N THR A 182 26.55 9.90 16.02
CA THR A 182 27.29 8.75 16.55
C THR A 182 28.20 8.14 15.48
N THR A 183 28.90 7.05 15.79
CA THR A 183 29.64 6.23 14.81
C THR A 183 28.76 5.17 14.14
N LYS A 184 27.51 5.02 14.58
CA LYS A 184 26.56 4.04 14.04
C LYS A 184 25.99 4.53 12.73
N THR A 185 25.89 3.62 11.77
CA THR A 185 25.34 3.87 10.45
C THR A 185 24.18 2.92 10.15
N LEU A 186 23.32 3.34 9.23
CA LEU A 186 22.38 2.44 8.56
C LEU A 186 23.09 1.78 7.38
N ARG A 187 22.97 0.45 7.26
CA ARG A 187 23.62 -0.29 6.17
C ARG A 187 23.15 0.24 4.80
N SER A 188 24.10 0.46 3.91
CA SER A 188 23.81 0.89 2.52
C SER A 188 23.46 -0.25 1.58
N HIS A 189 23.72 -1.49 1.99
CA HIS A 189 23.42 -2.74 1.29
C HIS A 189 23.56 -3.92 2.28
N MET A 190 23.00 -5.09 1.94
CA MET A 190 22.92 -6.23 2.87
C MET A 190 24.30 -6.78 3.30
N THR A 191 25.30 -6.65 2.42
CA THR A 191 26.68 -7.11 2.64
C THR A 191 27.27 -6.68 3.98
N SER A 192 27.00 -5.43 4.42
CA SER A 192 27.56 -4.96 5.68
C SER A 192 27.08 -5.76 6.89
N GLY A 193 25.85 -6.28 6.83
CA GLY A 193 25.33 -7.20 7.83
C GLY A 193 25.75 -8.66 7.60
N TRP A 194 25.93 -9.09 6.34
CA TRP A 194 26.34 -10.47 6.03
C TRP A 194 27.67 -10.86 6.66
N PHE A 195 28.69 -10.00 6.59
CA PHE A 195 29.99 -10.30 7.19
C PHE A 195 29.89 -10.54 8.71
N ILE A 196 29.07 -9.76 9.43
CA ILE A 196 28.86 -9.91 10.87
C ILE A 196 28.17 -11.25 11.17
N SER A 197 27.09 -11.54 10.44
CA SER A 197 26.34 -12.79 10.59
C SER A 197 27.20 -14.02 10.29
N LEU A 198 27.98 -13.97 9.20
CA LEU A 198 28.87 -15.06 8.78
C LEU A 198 30.04 -15.24 9.74
N GLY A 199 30.66 -14.17 10.24
CA GLY A 199 31.73 -14.27 11.23
C GLY A 199 31.28 -14.99 12.51
N SER A 200 30.04 -14.79 12.94
CA SER A 200 29.46 -15.54 14.06
C SER A 200 29.07 -16.99 13.72
N LEU A 201 28.97 -17.34 12.44
CA LEU A 201 28.44 -18.63 11.97
C LEU A 201 29.53 -19.58 11.45
N ALA A 202 30.64 -19.04 10.94
CA ALA A 202 31.64 -19.77 10.17
C ALA A 202 32.19 -21.02 10.86
N GLU A 203 32.43 -20.96 12.18
CA GLU A 203 32.99 -22.10 12.93
C GLU A 203 31.96 -23.14 13.39
N ARG A 204 30.66 -22.81 13.34
CA ARG A 204 29.59 -23.64 13.94
C ARG A 204 28.65 -24.28 12.92
N ALA A 205 28.65 -23.81 11.68
CA ALA A 205 27.75 -24.29 10.65
C ALA A 205 28.38 -25.41 9.81
N SER A 206 27.54 -26.36 9.39
CA SER A 206 27.90 -27.34 8.36
C SER A 206 27.79 -26.71 6.98
N LEU A 207 28.81 -26.90 6.14
CA LEU A 207 28.82 -26.47 4.75
C LEU A 207 28.00 -27.42 3.85
N PRO A 208 27.43 -26.93 2.73
CA PRO A 208 27.34 -25.52 2.35
C PRO A 208 26.33 -24.75 3.20
N VAL A 209 26.64 -23.50 3.52
CA VAL A 209 25.69 -22.57 4.16
C VAL A 209 25.04 -21.72 3.08
N LYS A 210 23.71 -21.77 2.98
CA LYS A 210 22.91 -20.99 2.03
C LYS A 210 21.92 -20.12 2.79
N LEU A 211 22.18 -18.82 2.86
CA LEU A 211 21.31 -17.87 3.58
C LEU A 211 20.75 -16.81 2.64
N PHE A 212 19.52 -16.36 2.89
CA PHE A 212 18.96 -15.19 2.22
C PHE A 212 18.28 -14.25 3.21
N SER A 213 18.12 -12.99 2.82
CA SER A 213 17.40 -11.97 3.57
C SER A 213 16.81 -10.96 2.60
N VAL A 214 15.53 -10.62 2.79
CA VAL A 214 14.85 -9.56 2.02
C VAL A 214 14.46 -8.47 3.00
N ASP A 215 15.27 -7.42 3.08
CA ASP A 215 15.10 -6.39 4.11
C ASP A 215 15.64 -5.03 3.63
N ARG A 216 15.34 -3.98 4.40
CA ARG A 216 15.65 -2.58 4.07
C ARG A 216 17.13 -2.26 4.13
N CYS A 217 17.52 -1.35 3.26
CA CYS A 217 18.82 -0.71 3.15
C CYS A 217 18.62 0.80 2.91
N PHE A 218 19.60 1.60 3.31
CA PHE A 218 19.51 3.05 3.30
C PHE A 218 20.72 3.65 2.62
N ARG A 219 20.49 4.44 1.57
CA ARG A 219 21.57 5.00 0.78
C ARG A 219 21.25 6.45 0.46
N ARG A 220 22.18 7.34 0.83
CA ARG A 220 22.07 8.76 0.53
C ARG A 220 22.33 8.95 -0.96
N GLU A 221 21.28 9.29 -1.68
CA GLU A 221 21.35 9.77 -3.06
C GLU A 221 21.16 11.29 -3.07
N GLN A 222 21.64 11.98 -4.11
CA GLN A 222 21.53 13.44 -4.21
C GLN A 222 20.07 13.92 -4.19
N SER A 223 19.18 13.13 -4.80
CA SER A 223 17.73 13.33 -4.81
C SER A 223 17.04 11.99 -5.06
N GLU A 224 15.81 11.84 -4.55
CA GLU A 224 14.94 10.74 -4.98
C GLU A 224 14.33 11.05 -6.35
N ASP A 225 14.35 10.07 -7.24
CA ASP A 225 13.89 10.18 -8.62
C ASP A 225 13.06 8.96 -9.04
N ALA A 226 12.64 8.91 -10.30
CA ALA A 226 11.83 7.80 -10.82
C ALA A 226 12.50 6.41 -10.71
N ALA A 227 13.81 6.34 -10.46
CA ALA A 227 14.59 5.12 -10.37
C ALA A 227 15.28 4.90 -9.02
N ARG A 228 15.31 5.89 -8.11
CA ARG A 228 16.06 5.84 -6.85
C ARG A 228 15.27 6.42 -5.68
N LEU A 229 15.30 5.70 -4.56
CA LEU A 229 14.83 6.12 -3.26
C LEU A 229 15.99 6.09 -2.25
N MET A 230 15.90 6.87 -1.18
CA MET A 230 16.89 6.84 -0.09
C MET A 230 16.78 5.59 0.78
N THR A 231 15.59 4.97 0.81
CA THR A 231 15.34 3.66 1.45
C THR A 231 14.82 2.70 0.39
N TYR A 232 15.39 1.50 0.36
CA TYR A 232 15.02 0.46 -0.59
C TYR A 232 15.13 -0.92 0.06
N HIS A 233 14.58 -1.96 -0.56
CA HIS A 233 14.72 -3.34 -0.09
C HIS A 233 15.72 -4.08 -0.97
N SER A 234 16.65 -4.78 -0.31
CA SER A 234 17.59 -5.67 -0.97
C SER A 234 17.17 -7.09 -0.70
N ALA A 235 16.87 -7.82 -1.77
CA ALA A 235 16.75 -9.26 -1.74
C ALA A 235 18.15 -9.82 -1.98
N SER A 236 18.81 -10.26 -0.92
CA SER A 236 20.21 -10.67 -0.98
C SER A 236 20.39 -12.06 -0.40
N CYS A 237 21.36 -12.79 -0.93
CA CYS A 237 21.73 -14.10 -0.42
C CYS A 237 23.23 -14.29 -0.39
N VAL A 238 23.68 -15.25 0.41
CA VAL A 238 25.05 -15.71 0.48
C VAL A 238 25.11 -17.24 0.39
N ILE A 239 26.13 -17.74 -0.31
CA ILE A 239 26.55 -19.15 -0.23
C ILE A 239 27.97 -19.14 0.32
N MET A 240 28.21 -19.86 1.40
CA MET A 240 29.54 -20.12 1.94
C MET A 240 29.82 -21.62 1.82
N ASP A 241 30.88 -21.99 1.11
CA ASP A 241 31.25 -23.37 0.83
C ASP A 241 32.76 -23.48 0.55
N GLU A 242 33.32 -24.69 0.48
CA GLU A 242 34.76 -24.91 0.19
C GLU A 242 35.11 -24.62 -1.27
N GLU A 243 34.20 -24.95 -2.18
CA GLU A 243 34.37 -24.80 -3.63
C GLU A 243 33.32 -23.84 -4.19
N LEU A 244 33.68 -22.57 -4.39
CA LEU A 244 32.81 -21.57 -5.01
C LEU A 244 33.47 -20.88 -6.19
N SER A 245 32.64 -20.57 -7.18
CA SER A 245 33.01 -19.86 -8.39
C SER A 245 31.92 -18.86 -8.79
N VAL A 246 32.22 -18.06 -9.81
CA VAL A 246 31.22 -17.14 -10.39
C VAL A 246 30.04 -17.90 -11.02
N GLU A 247 30.19 -19.19 -11.35
CA GLU A 247 29.10 -20.01 -11.91
C GLU A 247 27.99 -20.24 -10.88
N ASP A 248 28.31 -20.31 -9.59
CA ASP A 248 27.33 -20.43 -8.51
C ASP A 248 26.43 -19.20 -8.44
N GLY A 249 27.01 -18.00 -8.61
CA GLY A 249 26.26 -16.76 -8.71
C GLY A 249 25.34 -16.70 -9.93
N LYS A 250 25.81 -17.20 -11.09
CA LYS A 250 24.97 -17.31 -12.30
C LYS A 250 23.82 -18.29 -12.13
N MET A 251 24.10 -19.46 -11.53
CA MET A 251 23.09 -20.49 -11.24
C MET A 251 22.00 -19.93 -10.32
N VAL A 252 22.37 -19.23 -9.25
CA VAL A 252 21.41 -18.61 -8.32
C VAL A 252 20.62 -17.51 -9.01
N ALA A 253 21.28 -16.65 -9.81
CA ALA A 253 20.61 -15.59 -10.54
C ALA A 253 19.55 -16.14 -11.51
N ASP A 254 19.90 -17.14 -12.33
CA ASP A 254 18.98 -17.82 -13.24
C ASP A 254 17.82 -18.48 -12.47
N GLY A 255 18.15 -19.33 -11.49
CA GLY A 255 17.14 -20.04 -10.69
C GLY A 255 16.18 -19.13 -9.92
N LEU A 256 16.64 -17.96 -9.49
CA LEU A 256 15.79 -16.96 -8.83
C LEU A 256 14.91 -16.23 -9.84
N LEU A 257 15.50 -15.64 -10.88
CA LEU A 257 14.81 -14.77 -11.82
C LEU A 257 13.86 -15.53 -12.76
N SER A 258 14.18 -16.77 -13.11
CA SER A 258 13.30 -17.62 -13.93
C SER A 258 11.93 -17.86 -13.28
N GLN A 259 11.84 -17.83 -11.94
CA GLN A 259 10.57 -17.90 -11.20
C GLN A 259 9.70 -16.65 -11.34
N PHE A 260 10.26 -15.55 -11.87
CA PHE A 260 9.56 -14.29 -12.14
C PHE A 260 9.31 -14.06 -13.64
N GLY A 261 9.50 -15.09 -14.49
CA GLY A 261 9.21 -15.01 -15.93
C GLY A 261 10.33 -14.43 -16.79
N PHE A 262 11.54 -14.27 -16.24
CA PHE A 262 12.71 -13.94 -17.04
C PHE A 262 13.21 -15.19 -17.79
N GLU A 263 13.57 -15.04 -19.06
CA GLU A 263 13.85 -16.19 -19.95
C GLU A 263 15.30 -16.27 -20.44
N LYS A 264 16.03 -15.14 -20.43
CA LYS A 264 17.39 -15.05 -20.99
C LYS A 264 18.26 -14.19 -20.10
N PHE A 265 19.51 -14.60 -19.93
CA PHE A 265 20.46 -13.95 -19.03
C PHE A 265 21.75 -13.58 -19.75
N ARG A 266 22.31 -12.43 -19.38
CA ARG A 266 23.63 -11.96 -19.77
C ARG A 266 24.37 -11.53 -18.51
N PHE A 267 25.60 -12.00 -18.39
CA PHE A 267 26.46 -11.78 -17.24
C PHE A 267 27.64 -10.95 -17.70
N LEU A 268 27.74 -9.71 -17.24
CA LEU A 268 28.77 -8.76 -17.65
C LEU A 268 29.63 -8.38 -16.44
N PRO A 269 30.97 -8.30 -16.57
CA PRO A 269 31.81 -7.76 -15.51
C PRO A 269 31.39 -6.33 -15.12
N ASP A 270 31.37 -6.02 -13.83
CA ASP A 270 31.12 -4.67 -13.33
C ASP A 270 32.42 -3.85 -13.32
N ASP A 271 32.39 -2.66 -13.92
CA ASP A 271 33.53 -1.74 -13.99
C ASP A 271 33.96 -1.19 -12.62
N LYS A 272 33.06 -1.18 -11.61
CA LYS A 272 33.34 -0.62 -10.27
C LYS A 272 34.41 -1.41 -9.51
N ARG A 273 34.53 -2.73 -9.75
CA ARG A 273 35.52 -3.65 -9.14
C ARG A 273 35.75 -3.35 -7.65
N SER A 274 34.66 -3.38 -6.89
CA SER A 274 34.59 -2.98 -5.47
C SER A 274 35.52 -3.83 -4.60
N LYS A 275 36.20 -3.22 -3.63
CA LYS A 275 37.27 -3.91 -2.87
C LYS A 275 36.82 -5.05 -1.96
N TYR A 276 35.54 -5.12 -1.62
CA TYR A 276 34.97 -6.21 -0.83
C TYR A 276 34.73 -7.49 -1.65
N TYR A 277 34.83 -7.44 -2.98
CA TYR A 277 34.82 -8.62 -3.84
C TYR A 277 36.22 -8.99 -4.33
N VAL A 278 36.43 -10.26 -4.63
CA VAL A 278 37.61 -10.74 -5.36
C VAL A 278 37.64 -10.05 -6.73
N PRO A 279 38.82 -9.56 -7.19
CA PRO A 279 38.95 -8.97 -8.52
C PRO A 279 38.33 -9.86 -9.61
N ASP A 280 37.60 -9.24 -10.53
CA ASP A 280 36.96 -9.90 -11.70
C ASP A 280 35.84 -10.88 -11.37
N THR A 281 35.37 -10.91 -10.11
CA THR A 281 34.19 -11.71 -9.72
C THR A 281 32.90 -10.89 -9.60
N GLN A 282 32.99 -9.55 -9.56
CA GLN A 282 31.81 -8.68 -9.53
C GLN A 282 31.14 -8.65 -10.91
N ILE A 283 29.90 -9.15 -10.98
CA ILE A 283 29.15 -9.36 -12.21
C ILE A 283 27.78 -8.71 -12.11
N GLU A 284 27.44 -7.88 -13.10
CA GLU A 284 26.09 -7.38 -13.35
C GLU A 284 25.26 -8.43 -14.10
N VAL A 285 24.03 -8.65 -13.63
CA VAL A 285 23.07 -9.58 -14.22
C VAL A 285 22.04 -8.79 -15.01
N TYR A 286 22.08 -8.95 -16.33
CA TYR A 286 21.06 -8.47 -17.25
C TYR A 286 20.12 -9.62 -17.60
N ALA A 287 18.82 -9.42 -17.43
CA ALA A 287 17.81 -10.42 -17.71
C ALA A 287 16.77 -9.89 -18.71
N TYR A 288 16.26 -10.78 -19.54
CA TYR A 288 15.21 -10.48 -20.52
C TYR A 288 13.84 -10.92 -20.00
N HIS A 289 12.86 -10.01 -20.04
CA HIS A 289 11.47 -10.30 -19.70
C HIS A 289 10.54 -9.97 -20.87
N PRO A 290 9.72 -10.93 -21.35
CA PRO A 290 8.85 -10.71 -22.52
C PRO A 290 7.84 -9.58 -22.30
N GLY A 291 7.33 -9.42 -21.07
CA GLY A 291 6.40 -8.35 -20.71
C GLY A 291 6.97 -6.92 -20.78
N LEU A 292 8.29 -6.76 -20.93
CA LEU A 292 8.92 -5.44 -21.10
C LEU A 292 9.01 -5.00 -22.56
N VAL A 293 8.85 -5.92 -23.51
CA VAL A 293 8.98 -5.64 -24.94
C VAL A 293 7.87 -4.69 -25.38
N GLY A 294 8.25 -3.57 -25.99
CA GLY A 294 7.30 -2.54 -26.42
C GLY A 294 6.73 -1.69 -25.29
N SER A 295 7.25 -1.81 -24.05
CA SER A 295 6.89 -0.90 -22.96
C SER A 295 7.29 0.55 -23.28
N SER A 296 6.58 1.51 -22.68
CA SER A 296 6.90 2.95 -22.76
C SER A 296 8.13 3.36 -21.96
N THR A 297 8.83 2.40 -21.34
CA THR A 297 10.01 2.62 -20.51
C THR A 297 11.30 2.52 -21.35
N LYS A 298 12.45 2.85 -20.74
CA LYS A 298 13.77 2.62 -21.36
C LYS A 298 14.10 1.13 -21.60
N TYR A 299 13.28 0.22 -21.08
CA TYR A 299 13.44 -1.23 -21.19
C TYR A 299 12.60 -1.84 -22.32
N SER A 300 12.19 -1.04 -23.31
CA SER A 300 11.38 -1.47 -24.46
C SER A 300 12.00 -2.62 -25.29
N THR A 301 13.33 -2.83 -25.19
CA THR A 301 14.06 -3.95 -25.79
C THR A 301 13.85 -5.28 -25.06
N GLY A 302 13.24 -5.25 -23.86
CA GLY A 302 13.04 -6.38 -22.97
C GLY A 302 14.20 -6.67 -22.02
N TRP A 303 15.37 -6.05 -22.21
CA TRP A 303 16.57 -6.28 -21.37
C TRP A 303 16.71 -5.25 -20.25
N VAL A 304 17.02 -5.72 -19.06
CA VAL A 304 17.19 -4.87 -17.87
C VAL A 304 18.21 -5.47 -16.90
N GLU A 305 19.02 -4.62 -16.28
CA GLU A 305 19.92 -4.98 -15.17
C GLU A 305 19.07 -5.18 -13.90
N VAL A 306 19.08 -6.40 -13.35
CA VAL A 306 18.19 -6.80 -12.24
C VAL A 306 18.92 -7.13 -10.95
N ALA A 307 20.17 -7.60 -11.03
CA ALA A 307 20.94 -8.02 -9.88
C ALA A 307 22.45 -7.81 -10.11
N THR A 308 23.21 -7.86 -9.03
CA THR A 308 24.67 -7.90 -9.04
C THR A 308 25.13 -8.97 -8.07
N PHE A 309 26.17 -9.72 -8.42
CA PHE A 309 26.76 -10.69 -7.51
C PHE A 309 28.29 -10.63 -7.56
N GLY A 310 28.95 -11.29 -6.61
CA GLY A 310 30.39 -11.52 -6.63
C GLY A 310 30.82 -12.44 -5.50
N ILE A 311 32.12 -12.74 -5.43
CA ILE A 311 32.71 -13.56 -4.37
C ILE A 311 33.45 -12.63 -3.42
N TYR A 312 33.13 -12.66 -2.12
CA TYR A 312 33.78 -11.80 -1.14
C TYR A 312 35.30 -12.01 -1.11
N SER A 313 36.03 -10.89 -1.00
CA SER A 313 37.48 -10.89 -0.94
C SER A 313 37.96 -11.59 0.34
N PRO A 314 38.93 -12.51 0.24
CA PRO A 314 39.58 -13.10 1.42
C PRO A 314 40.13 -12.05 2.40
N THR A 315 40.54 -10.88 1.90
CA THR A 315 40.99 -9.75 2.75
C THR A 315 39.87 -9.23 3.64
N ALA A 316 38.64 -9.15 3.13
CA ALA A 316 37.49 -8.73 3.93
C ALA A 316 37.03 -9.86 4.86
N LEU A 317 36.95 -11.10 4.34
CA LEU A 317 36.56 -12.29 5.12
C LEU A 317 37.47 -12.54 6.33
N SER A 318 38.79 -12.34 6.17
CA SER A 318 39.76 -12.51 7.26
C SER A 318 39.56 -11.53 8.42
N MET A 319 38.91 -10.39 8.20
CA MET A 319 38.59 -9.43 9.28
C MET A 319 37.44 -9.90 10.18
N TYR A 320 36.78 -11.00 9.81
CA TYR A 320 35.65 -11.63 10.50
C TYR A 320 35.91 -13.12 10.79
N ASP A 321 37.17 -13.57 10.67
CA ASP A 321 37.58 -14.97 10.90
C ASP A 321 36.82 -16.01 10.04
N VAL A 322 36.31 -15.60 8.87
CA VAL A 322 35.64 -16.50 7.93
C VAL A 322 36.67 -17.13 7.00
N SER A 323 36.85 -18.45 7.13
CA SER A 323 37.92 -19.19 6.43
C SER A 323 37.52 -19.77 5.07
N TYR A 324 36.28 -19.59 4.65
CA TYR A 324 35.72 -20.16 3.41
C TYR A 324 35.34 -19.06 2.41
N PRO A 325 35.42 -19.31 1.09
CA PRO A 325 34.90 -18.38 0.11
C PRO A 325 33.38 -18.19 0.30
N VAL A 326 32.89 -17.00 -0.06
CA VAL A 326 31.48 -16.65 0.05
C VAL A 326 31.02 -15.96 -1.23
N MET A 327 30.07 -16.56 -1.92
CA MET A 327 29.35 -15.91 -3.02
C MET A 327 28.20 -15.10 -2.44
N ASN A 328 28.04 -13.86 -2.89
CA ASN A 328 26.92 -13.00 -2.52
C ASN A 328 26.22 -12.48 -3.78
N LEU A 329 24.90 -12.57 -3.80
CA LEU A 329 24.04 -11.95 -4.80
C LEU A 329 23.10 -10.94 -4.12
N GLY A 330 22.87 -9.81 -4.79
CA GLY A 330 21.93 -8.78 -4.37
C GLY A 330 21.04 -8.33 -5.53
N LEU A 331 19.75 -8.27 -5.26
CA LEU A 331 18.71 -7.80 -6.17
C LEU A 331 17.94 -6.65 -5.51
N GLY A 332 17.65 -5.60 -6.28
CA GLY A 332 16.79 -4.49 -5.83
C GLY A 332 15.33 -4.84 -6.02
N VAL A 333 14.59 -4.99 -4.91
CA VAL A 333 13.17 -5.41 -4.92
C VAL A 333 12.32 -4.41 -5.70
N GLU A 334 12.53 -3.12 -5.43
CA GLU A 334 11.84 -2.00 -6.05
C GLU A 334 11.92 -2.06 -7.57
N ARG A 335 13.11 -2.35 -8.11
CA ARG A 335 13.33 -2.45 -9.55
C ARG A 335 12.58 -3.65 -10.14
N LEU A 336 12.62 -4.80 -9.47
CA LEU A 336 11.86 -5.97 -9.88
C LEU A 336 10.35 -5.70 -9.85
N ALA A 337 9.87 -5.01 -8.82
CA ALA A 337 8.47 -4.63 -8.71
C ALA A 337 8.04 -3.69 -9.85
N MET A 338 8.85 -2.69 -10.21
CA MET A 338 8.57 -1.84 -11.38
C MET A 338 8.43 -2.65 -12.67
N ILE A 339 9.28 -3.65 -12.88
CA ILE A 339 9.23 -4.51 -14.06
C ILE A 339 7.94 -5.35 -14.06
N LEU A 340 7.62 -6.01 -12.95
CA LEU A 340 6.47 -6.92 -12.86
C LEU A 340 5.12 -6.20 -12.91
N TYR A 341 5.06 -4.97 -12.40
CA TYR A 341 3.85 -4.15 -12.36
C TYR A 341 3.80 -3.09 -13.47
N GLY A 342 4.79 -3.04 -14.36
CA GLY A 342 4.84 -2.08 -15.48
C GLY A 342 4.93 -0.61 -15.04
N ALA A 343 5.49 -0.33 -13.87
CA ALA A 343 5.57 1.02 -13.33
C ALA A 343 6.77 1.80 -13.90
N ALA A 344 6.54 3.06 -14.25
CA ALA A 344 7.57 3.95 -14.79
C ALA A 344 8.28 4.79 -13.72
N ASP A 345 7.64 5.01 -12.57
CA ASP A 345 8.17 5.83 -11.47
C ASP A 345 8.11 5.04 -10.15
N LEU A 346 9.28 4.86 -9.53
CA LEU A 346 9.40 4.13 -8.29
C LEU A 346 8.67 4.80 -7.12
N ARG A 347 8.58 6.13 -7.10
CA ARG A 347 7.92 6.87 -6.01
C ARG A 347 6.42 6.64 -6.05
N ALA A 348 5.84 6.65 -7.25
CA ALA A 348 4.42 6.34 -7.45
C ALA A 348 4.11 4.88 -7.10
N LEU A 349 5.01 3.94 -7.41
CA LEU A 349 4.86 2.53 -7.05
C LEU A 349 4.99 2.29 -5.54
N ALA A 350 5.92 2.96 -4.87
CA ALA A 350 6.20 2.78 -3.45
C ALA A 350 5.22 3.53 -2.55
N TYR A 351 4.68 4.64 -3.02
CA TYR A 351 3.79 5.52 -2.26
C TYR A 351 2.57 5.94 -3.10
N PRO A 352 1.73 4.98 -3.53
CA PRO A 352 0.60 5.25 -4.43
C PRO A 352 -0.40 6.26 -3.87
N GLN A 353 -0.51 6.39 -2.54
CA GLN A 353 -1.38 7.36 -1.87
C GLN A 353 -1.01 8.83 -2.11
N PHE A 354 0.20 9.13 -2.58
CA PHE A 354 0.61 10.49 -2.94
C PHE A 354 0.40 10.81 -4.43
N VAL A 355 -0.08 9.85 -5.21
CA VAL A 355 -0.47 10.06 -6.61
C VAL A 355 -1.82 10.76 -6.62
N GLN A 356 -1.89 11.94 -7.27
CA GLN A 356 -3.08 12.81 -7.22
C GLN A 356 -4.25 12.30 -8.08
N ASP A 357 -3.95 11.61 -9.17
CA ASP A 357 -4.96 11.11 -10.12
C ASP A 357 -4.89 9.57 -10.18
N PRO A 358 -5.75 8.86 -9.43
CA PRO A 358 -5.82 7.40 -9.54
C PRO A 358 -6.39 7.01 -10.91
N ASP A 359 -5.77 6.00 -11.52
CA ASP A 359 -6.28 5.40 -12.76
C ASP A 359 -7.56 4.62 -12.43
N LEU A 360 -8.71 5.20 -12.76
CA LEU A 360 -10.02 4.60 -12.50
C LEU A 360 -10.42 3.73 -13.68
N SER A 361 -10.62 2.43 -13.44
CA SER A 361 -11.17 1.58 -14.48
C SER A 361 -12.60 2.01 -14.85
N ALA A 362 -13.05 1.68 -16.05
CA ALA A 362 -14.44 1.90 -16.46
C ALA A 362 -15.44 1.26 -15.48
N ARG A 363 -15.04 0.17 -14.84
CA ARG A 363 -15.81 -0.48 -13.78
C ARG A 363 -15.88 0.38 -12.52
N ASP A 364 -14.76 0.92 -12.06
CA ASP A 364 -14.71 1.80 -10.88
C ASP A 364 -15.60 3.02 -11.08
N MET A 365 -15.49 3.66 -12.24
CA MET A 365 -16.38 4.76 -12.63
C MET A 365 -17.86 4.34 -12.58
N ALA A 366 -18.22 3.20 -13.18
CA ALA A 366 -19.60 2.71 -13.20
C ALA A 366 -20.14 2.38 -11.79
N MET A 367 -19.28 1.93 -10.88
CA MET A 367 -19.62 1.69 -9.46
C MET A 367 -19.87 2.99 -8.69
N MET A 368 -19.25 4.08 -9.11
CA MET A 368 -19.39 5.40 -8.47
C MET A 368 -20.64 6.16 -8.94
N ILE A 369 -21.19 5.83 -10.13
CA ILE A 369 -22.43 6.45 -10.63
C ILE A 369 -23.62 5.93 -9.82
N LYS A 370 -24.31 6.83 -9.12
CA LYS A 370 -25.47 6.54 -8.25
C LYS A 370 -26.66 7.43 -8.61
N VAL A 371 -27.85 6.98 -8.27
CA VAL A 371 -29.05 7.82 -8.29
C VAL A 371 -29.06 8.67 -7.02
N GLU A 372 -29.29 9.97 -7.16
CA GLU A 372 -29.25 10.94 -6.06
C GLU A 372 -30.33 10.67 -5.00
N ARG A 373 -31.53 10.27 -5.42
CA ARG A 373 -32.67 9.98 -4.55
C ARG A 373 -33.27 8.62 -4.92
N GLU A 374 -33.57 7.82 -3.91
CA GLU A 374 -34.25 6.52 -4.05
C GLU A 374 -35.42 6.46 -3.06
N PRO A 375 -36.53 5.78 -3.41
CA PRO A 375 -37.66 5.59 -2.50
C PRO A 375 -37.24 4.75 -1.29
N GLU A 376 -37.48 5.29 -0.09
CA GLU A 376 -37.14 4.62 1.18
C GLU A 376 -38.21 3.60 1.63
N THR A 377 -39.37 3.61 0.99
CA THR A 377 -40.50 2.74 1.33
C THR A 377 -40.77 1.71 0.24
N GLN A 378 -41.26 0.53 0.65
CA GLN A 378 -41.64 -0.53 -0.30
C GLN A 378 -42.70 -0.05 -1.30
N ALA A 379 -43.66 0.75 -0.85
CA ALA A 379 -44.69 1.29 -1.72
C ALA A 379 -44.13 2.34 -2.71
N GLY A 380 -43.12 3.13 -2.32
CA GLY A 380 -42.40 4.01 -3.24
C GLY A 380 -41.63 3.23 -4.31
N ILE A 381 -41.00 2.11 -3.95
CA ILE A 381 -40.34 1.21 -4.91
C ILE A 381 -41.35 0.63 -5.91
N GLU A 382 -42.56 0.29 -5.44
CA GLU A 382 -43.65 -0.18 -6.30
C GLU A 382 -44.17 0.89 -7.25
N VAL A 383 -44.32 2.14 -6.76
CA VAL A 383 -44.68 3.31 -7.58
C VAL A 383 -43.64 3.53 -8.69
N ALA A 384 -42.36 3.56 -8.36
CA ALA A 384 -41.28 3.73 -9.33
C ALA A 384 -41.34 2.66 -10.43
N ARG A 385 -41.52 1.38 -10.07
CA ARG A 385 -41.67 0.30 -11.06
C ARG A 385 -42.91 0.46 -11.92
N ALA A 386 -44.01 0.90 -11.34
CA ALA A 386 -45.25 1.10 -12.07
C ALA A 386 -45.12 2.25 -13.08
N ILE A 387 -44.40 3.32 -12.73
CA ILE A 387 -44.04 4.40 -13.66
C ILE A 387 -43.22 3.84 -14.83
N VAL A 388 -42.12 3.11 -14.56
CA VAL A 388 -41.28 2.51 -15.62
C VAL A 388 -42.12 1.63 -16.54
N LYS A 389 -42.93 0.73 -15.97
CA LYS A 389 -43.80 -0.18 -16.73
C LYS A 389 -44.79 0.57 -17.61
N THR A 390 -45.43 1.62 -17.08
CA THR A 390 -46.37 2.46 -17.84
C THR A 390 -45.68 3.13 -19.03
N CYS A 391 -44.46 3.64 -18.82
CA CYS A 391 -43.66 4.25 -19.88
C CYS A 391 -43.17 3.23 -20.92
N GLU A 392 -42.88 1.99 -20.53
CA GLU A 392 -42.54 0.90 -21.47
C GLU A 392 -43.74 0.47 -22.32
N GLU A 393 -44.94 0.42 -21.74
CA GLU A 393 -46.16 -0.01 -22.43
C GLU A 393 -46.79 1.09 -23.30
N HIS A 394 -46.74 2.34 -22.85
CA HIS A 394 -47.46 3.46 -23.46
C HIS A 394 -46.57 4.60 -23.96
N GLY A 395 -45.24 4.47 -23.90
CA GLY A 395 -44.30 5.55 -24.23
C GLY A 395 -44.44 6.15 -25.63
N ASP A 396 -44.94 5.38 -26.60
CA ASP A 396 -45.16 5.81 -27.98
C ASP A 396 -46.56 6.42 -28.24
N ALA A 397 -47.41 6.53 -27.23
CA ALA A 397 -48.75 7.09 -27.38
C ALA A 397 -48.70 8.56 -27.84
N PRO A 398 -49.50 8.96 -28.85
CA PRO A 398 -49.53 10.35 -29.32
C PRO A 398 -50.12 11.25 -28.25
N SER A 399 -49.48 12.40 -28.05
CA SER A 399 -49.90 13.40 -27.08
C SER A 399 -50.98 14.36 -27.62
N PRO A 400 -51.81 14.97 -26.74
CA PRO A 400 -51.80 14.88 -25.28
C PRO A 400 -52.38 13.56 -24.76
N CYS A 401 -51.74 12.96 -23.74
CA CYS A 401 -52.19 11.70 -23.15
C CYS A 401 -51.89 11.59 -21.65
N GLU A 402 -52.65 10.74 -20.96
CA GLU A 402 -52.56 10.49 -19.51
C GLU A 402 -52.84 9.01 -19.23
N PHE A 403 -51.95 8.36 -18.48
CA PHE A 403 -52.08 6.96 -18.07
C PHE A 403 -51.92 6.83 -16.56
N GLU A 404 -52.81 6.09 -15.90
CA GLU A 404 -52.69 5.76 -14.47
C GLU A 404 -51.62 4.69 -14.28
N ALA A 405 -50.51 5.05 -13.61
CA ALA A 405 -49.42 4.13 -13.34
C ALA A 405 -49.67 3.31 -12.07
N TRP A 406 -50.14 3.95 -11.00
CA TRP A 406 -50.32 3.29 -9.71
C TRP A 406 -51.46 3.91 -8.90
N ARG A 407 -52.15 3.09 -8.12
CA ARG A 407 -53.19 3.50 -7.18
C ARG A 407 -53.08 2.68 -5.90
N GLY A 408 -53.06 3.35 -4.76
CA GLY A 408 -53.01 2.69 -3.46
C GLY A 408 -53.01 3.67 -2.30
N GLU A 409 -52.53 3.22 -1.15
CA GLU A 409 -52.45 4.02 0.07
C GLU A 409 -50.99 4.22 0.48
N LEU A 410 -50.58 5.48 0.67
CA LEU A 410 -49.27 5.87 1.15
C LEU A 410 -49.45 6.68 2.43
N SER A 411 -48.87 6.21 3.54
CA SER A 411 -48.92 6.91 4.85
C SER A 411 -50.34 7.31 5.29
N GLY A 412 -51.33 6.43 5.09
CA GLY A 412 -52.72 6.69 5.48
C GLY A 412 -53.54 7.49 4.47
N ARG A 413 -52.99 7.80 3.28
CA ARG A 413 -53.64 8.62 2.25
C ARG A 413 -53.77 7.87 0.94
N LYS A 414 -54.94 7.95 0.31
CA LYS A 414 -55.15 7.39 -1.04
C LYS A 414 -54.39 8.25 -2.06
N VAL A 415 -53.50 7.62 -2.81
CA VAL A 415 -52.66 8.26 -3.82
C VAL A 415 -52.90 7.59 -5.17
N VAL A 416 -52.96 8.40 -6.23
CA VAL A 416 -53.01 7.96 -7.63
C VAL A 416 -51.85 8.65 -8.35
N VAL A 417 -50.99 7.86 -8.97
CA VAL A 417 -49.83 8.33 -9.74
C VAL A 417 -50.15 8.16 -11.22
N ARG A 418 -49.88 9.19 -12.02
CA ARG A 418 -50.16 9.20 -13.45
C ARG A 418 -48.97 9.72 -14.23
N VAL A 419 -48.73 9.12 -15.40
CA VAL A 419 -47.74 9.59 -16.37
C VAL A 419 -48.50 10.38 -17.44
N VAL A 420 -48.06 11.61 -17.70
CA VAL A 420 -48.76 12.55 -18.57
C VAL A 420 -47.80 13.22 -19.55
N GLU A 421 -48.31 13.57 -20.72
CA GLU A 421 -47.69 14.48 -21.67
C GLU A 421 -48.74 15.50 -22.15
N PRO A 422 -48.70 16.75 -21.65
CA PRO A 422 -49.70 17.76 -21.97
C PRO A 422 -49.49 18.45 -23.33
N GLU A 423 -48.28 18.43 -23.90
CA GLU A 423 -47.98 19.14 -25.16
C GLU A 423 -48.54 18.37 -26.37
N GLU A 424 -48.96 19.08 -27.42
CA GLU A 424 -49.46 18.45 -28.66
C GLU A 424 -48.30 18.14 -29.63
N ASN A 425 -48.51 17.16 -30.52
CA ASN A 425 -47.57 16.75 -31.57
C ASN A 425 -46.25 16.10 -31.07
N THR A 426 -46.29 15.45 -29.91
CA THR A 426 -45.20 14.62 -29.38
C THR A 426 -45.73 13.24 -28.94
N LYS A 427 -44.95 12.50 -28.16
CA LYS A 427 -45.29 11.19 -27.59
C LYS A 427 -45.18 11.25 -26.06
N LEU A 428 -45.82 10.31 -25.36
CA LEU A 428 -45.77 10.20 -23.89
C LEU A 428 -44.34 10.23 -23.33
N CYS A 429 -43.39 9.56 -23.99
CA CYS A 429 -41.99 9.54 -23.61
C CYS A 429 -41.11 10.14 -24.71
N GLY A 430 -40.17 11.00 -24.32
CA GLY A 430 -39.15 11.51 -25.23
C GLY A 430 -38.27 10.39 -25.81
N PRO A 431 -37.64 10.62 -26.98
CA PRO A 431 -36.89 9.57 -27.70
C PRO A 431 -35.67 9.04 -26.95
N ALA A 432 -35.20 9.75 -25.93
CA ALA A 432 -34.06 9.38 -25.09
C ALA A 432 -34.45 8.75 -23.74
N ALA A 433 -35.75 8.60 -23.43
CA ALA A 433 -36.19 8.09 -22.13
C ALA A 433 -35.63 6.70 -21.80
N MET A 434 -35.39 5.90 -22.84
CA MET A 434 -34.85 4.53 -22.72
C MET A 434 -33.33 4.46 -22.87
N ASN A 435 -32.62 5.59 -22.95
CA ASN A 435 -31.16 5.59 -23.00
C ASN A 435 -30.58 5.05 -21.70
N GLU A 436 -29.53 4.25 -21.82
CA GLU A 436 -28.83 3.64 -20.70
C GLU A 436 -27.51 4.36 -20.42
N VAL A 437 -27.19 4.53 -19.14
CA VAL A 437 -25.90 5.09 -18.72
C VAL A 437 -24.85 3.99 -18.72
N ILE A 438 -23.76 4.22 -19.45
CA ILE A 438 -22.65 3.28 -19.61
C ILE A 438 -21.32 4.01 -19.52
N VAL A 439 -20.30 3.34 -18.99
CA VAL A 439 -18.93 3.82 -19.04
C VAL A 439 -18.16 3.09 -20.13
N TYR A 440 -17.59 3.83 -21.06
CA TYR A 440 -16.84 3.28 -22.18
C TYR A 440 -15.68 4.21 -22.56
N LYS A 441 -14.47 3.64 -22.70
CA LYS A 441 -13.23 4.40 -22.95
C LYS A 441 -13.09 5.60 -22.01
N GLU A 442 -13.27 5.38 -20.70
CA GLU A 442 -13.19 6.42 -19.64
C GLU A 442 -14.20 7.57 -19.78
N ASN A 443 -15.24 7.41 -20.59
CA ASN A 443 -16.32 8.38 -20.75
C ASN A 443 -17.62 7.84 -20.20
N ILE A 444 -18.40 8.70 -19.53
CA ILE A 444 -19.77 8.40 -19.10
C ILE A 444 -20.72 8.82 -20.22
N LEU A 445 -21.44 7.86 -20.80
CA LEU A 445 -22.31 8.05 -21.95
C LEU A 445 -23.75 7.69 -21.58
N GLY A 446 -24.73 8.44 -22.10
CA GLY A 446 -26.16 8.12 -22.01
C GLY A 446 -26.71 7.83 -23.41
N ILE A 447 -26.70 6.57 -23.83
CA ILE A 447 -26.90 6.17 -25.23
C ILE A 447 -28.01 5.13 -25.40
N PRO A 448 -28.73 5.14 -26.54
CA PRO A 448 -29.73 4.12 -26.83
C PRO A 448 -29.08 2.83 -27.35
N LYS A 449 -29.70 1.69 -27.05
CA LYS A 449 -29.26 0.38 -27.53
C LYS A 449 -29.60 0.21 -29.02
N THR A 450 -28.69 0.65 -29.87
CA THR A 450 -28.80 0.61 -31.34
C THR A 450 -27.50 0.09 -31.95
N SER A 451 -27.54 -0.38 -33.21
CA SER A 451 -26.34 -0.89 -33.91
C SER A 451 -25.20 0.11 -33.99
N LYS A 452 -25.48 1.42 -33.93
CA LYS A 452 -24.47 2.48 -33.87
C LYS A 452 -23.59 2.40 -32.60
N TRP A 453 -24.14 1.89 -31.50
CA TRP A 453 -23.51 1.90 -30.18
C TRP A 453 -23.18 0.50 -29.65
N GLU A 454 -23.31 -0.53 -30.49
CA GLU A 454 -23.09 -1.93 -30.14
C GLU A 454 -21.71 -2.16 -29.50
N GLU A 455 -20.66 -1.58 -30.09
CA GLU A 455 -19.28 -1.65 -29.56
C GLU A 455 -19.17 -1.13 -28.11
N ALA A 456 -19.91 -0.07 -27.77
CA ALA A 456 -19.89 0.51 -26.44
C ALA A 456 -20.57 -0.42 -25.43
N PHE A 457 -21.67 -1.09 -25.80
CA PHE A 457 -22.35 -2.05 -24.92
C PHE A 457 -21.60 -3.38 -24.78
N GLU A 458 -20.86 -3.80 -25.81
CA GLU A 458 -20.06 -5.03 -25.76
C GLU A 458 -18.77 -4.85 -24.96
N ASN A 459 -18.10 -3.70 -25.09
CA ASN A 459 -16.77 -3.46 -24.52
C ASN A 459 -16.77 -2.48 -23.34
N GLY A 460 -17.89 -1.83 -23.05
CA GLY A 460 -18.06 -0.92 -21.92
C GLY A 460 -18.68 -1.59 -20.69
N VAL A 461 -18.83 -0.81 -19.62
CA VAL A 461 -19.46 -1.26 -18.38
C VAL A 461 -20.79 -0.55 -18.21
N THR A 462 -21.88 -1.29 -18.41
CA THR A 462 -23.22 -0.76 -18.14
C THR A 462 -23.43 -0.49 -16.65
N THR A 463 -24.11 0.62 -16.34
CA THR A 463 -24.59 0.89 -14.99
C THR A 463 -25.88 0.13 -14.67
N GLY A 464 -26.60 -0.41 -15.67
CA GLY A 464 -27.92 -1.00 -15.52
C GLY A 464 -29.01 0.01 -15.16
N MET A 465 -28.81 1.29 -15.50
CA MET A 465 -29.74 2.38 -15.25
C MET A 465 -30.08 3.10 -16.54
N ARG A 466 -31.36 3.11 -16.92
CA ARG A 466 -31.88 3.97 -17.97
C ARG A 466 -32.35 5.30 -17.39
N PHE A 467 -32.52 6.31 -18.24
CA PHE A 467 -33.05 7.61 -17.82
C PHE A 467 -34.44 7.48 -17.19
N ILE A 468 -35.29 6.60 -17.72
CA ILE A 468 -36.59 6.33 -17.13
C ILE A 468 -36.50 5.66 -15.74
N ASP A 469 -35.50 4.81 -15.52
CA ASP A 469 -35.33 4.11 -14.25
C ASP A 469 -34.94 5.10 -13.14
N SER A 470 -33.99 6.00 -13.41
CA SER A 470 -33.58 7.03 -12.44
C SER A 470 -34.65 8.10 -12.24
N PHE A 471 -35.37 8.49 -13.31
CA PHE A 471 -36.51 9.40 -13.21
C PHE A 471 -37.61 8.81 -12.33
N ALA A 472 -37.92 7.53 -12.51
CA ALA A 472 -38.98 6.87 -11.74
C ALA A 472 -38.62 6.68 -10.25
N GLU A 473 -37.34 6.54 -9.91
CA GLU A 473 -36.93 6.47 -8.49
C GLU A 473 -36.87 7.87 -7.82
N LEU A 474 -36.79 8.94 -8.62
CA LEU A 474 -36.89 10.32 -8.14
C LEU A 474 -38.35 10.76 -7.91
N ALA A 475 -39.26 10.33 -8.80
CA ALA A 475 -40.69 10.63 -8.78
C ALA A 475 -41.43 9.89 -7.66
#